data_AF-V2WMI8-F1
#
_entry.id   AF-V2WMI8-F1
#
_cell.length_a   1.000
_cell.length_b   1.000
_cell.length_c   1.000
_cell.angle_alpha   90.00
_cell.angle_beta   90.00
_cell.angle_gamma   90.00
#
_symmetry.space_group_name_H-M   'P 1'
#
loop_
_entity.id
_entity.type
_entity.pdbx_description
1 polymer ?
#
loop_
_entity_poly.entity_id
_entity_poly.type
_entity_poly.pdbx_seq_one_letter_code
_entity_poly.pdbx_strand_id
1 'polypeptide(L)'
;MRHLCPVHAYSEWIDALNEEEGYMFCKIKAGDQIGTQDQPMTSQQFLKGFQWNLIDVDVDPTPYGTHSFHCGGCQWLVTDLQWSFIRICQ
;
A
#
# COMPACT_ATOMS: atom_id res chain seq x y z
N MET A 1 14.08 10.03 -6.35
CA MET A 1 12.69 9.58 -6.63
C MET A 1 11.96 9.58 -5.30
N ARG A 2 11.53 10.75 -4.80
CA ARG A 2 11.12 10.88 -3.39
C ARG A 2 9.90 10.06 -2.98
N HIS A 3 8.99 9.77 -3.91
CA HIS A 3 7.72 9.07 -3.64
C HIS A 3 7.83 7.54 -3.53
N LEU A 4 9.00 6.95 -3.80
CA LEU A 4 9.20 5.50 -3.70
C LEU A 4 9.80 5.08 -2.36
N CYS A 5 10.06 5.99 -1.42
CA CYS A 5 10.61 5.60 -0.12
C CYS A 5 9.53 4.92 0.74
N PRO A 6 9.60 3.60 0.95
CA PRO A 6 8.59 2.90 1.75
C PRO A 6 8.57 3.38 3.20
N VAL A 7 9.71 3.86 3.72
CA VAL A 7 9.82 4.40 5.08
C VAL A 7 9.06 5.71 5.23
N HIS A 8 9.19 6.64 4.29
CA HIS A 8 8.41 7.89 4.33
C HIS A 8 6.91 7.62 4.14
N ALA A 9 6.55 6.78 3.15
CA ALA A 9 5.16 6.42 2.93
C ALA A 9 4.54 5.77 4.18
N TYR A 10 5.31 4.93 4.89
CA TYR A 10 4.88 4.36 6.16
C TYR A 10 4.78 5.41 7.28
N SER A 11 5.75 6.30 7.41
CA SER A 11 5.72 7.37 8.43
C SER A 11 4.51 8.28 8.25
N GLU A 12 4.27 8.76 7.02
CA GLU A 12 3.12 9.60 6.68
C GLU A 12 1.80 8.87 6.96
N TRP A 13 1.76 7.56 6.72
CA TRP A 13 0.59 6.73 7.03
C TRP A 13 0.33 6.62 8.53
N ILE A 14 1.37 6.41 9.35
CA ILE A 14 1.25 6.36 10.81
C ILE A 14 0.82 7.73 11.36
N ASP A 15 1.40 8.82 10.84
CA ASP A 15 1.02 10.18 11.22
C ASP A 15 -0.46 10.46 10.89
N ALA A 16 -0.95 9.97 9.75
CA ALA A 16 -2.35 10.11 9.36
C ALA A 16 -3.31 9.24 10.19
N LEU A 17 -2.84 8.09 10.69
CA LEU A 17 -3.62 7.20 11.54
C LEU A 17 -3.77 7.74 12.97
N ASN A 18 -2.81 8.55 13.44
CA ASN A 18 -2.80 9.17 14.77
C ASN A 18 -2.94 8.17 15.94
N GLU A 19 -2.60 6.90 15.73
CA GLU A 19 -2.50 5.86 16.76
C GLU A 19 -1.29 4.96 16.44
N GLU A 20 -0.59 4.53 17.49
CA GLU A 20 0.66 3.75 17.38
C GLU A 20 0.41 2.23 17.41
N GLU A 21 -0.80 1.78 17.71
CA GLU A 21 -1.15 0.37 17.92
C GLU A 21 -2.35 -0.03 17.07
N GLY A 22 -2.25 -1.17 16.36
CA GLY A 22 -3.34 -1.72 15.57
C GLY A 22 -2.90 -2.37 14.27
N TYR A 23 -3.86 -2.61 13.38
CA TYR A 23 -3.57 -3.13 12.04
C TYR A 23 -3.14 -2.00 11.09
N MET A 24 -1.99 -2.18 10.43
CA MET A 24 -1.49 -1.27 9.37
C MET A 24 -2.52 -1.07 8.25
N PHE A 25 -3.23 -2.14 7.87
CA PHE A 25 -4.37 -2.07 6.97
C PHE A 25 -5.65 -2.27 7.78
N CYS A 26 -6.13 -1.20 8.40
CA CYS A 26 -7.40 -1.17 9.11
C CYS A 26 -8.57 -1.15 8.13
N LYS A 27 -9.71 -1.69 8.56
CA LYS A 27 -10.94 -1.70 7.77
C LYS A 27 -11.41 -0.29 7.45
N ILE A 28 -11.64 0.01 6.16
CA ILE A 28 -12.24 1.29 5.74
C ILE A 28 -13.77 1.13 5.75
N LYS A 29 -14.48 2.06 6.38
CA LYS A 29 -15.94 2.12 6.43
C LYS A 29 -16.49 2.90 5.23
N ALA A 30 -17.82 2.96 5.10
CA ALA A 30 -18.46 3.75 4.05
C ALA A 30 -18.03 5.23 4.13
N GLY A 31 -17.85 5.85 2.96
CA GLY A 31 -17.38 7.25 2.87
C GLY A 31 -15.90 7.43 3.23
N ASP A 32 -15.06 6.43 2.96
CA ASP A 32 -13.61 6.44 3.17
C ASP A 32 -13.16 6.74 4.61
N GLN A 33 -14.05 6.48 5.57
CA GLN A 33 -13.74 6.64 6.97
C GLN A 33 -12.86 5.49 7.46
N ILE A 34 -11.78 5.83 8.15
CA ILE A 34 -10.92 4.85 8.82
C ILE A 34 -11.76 4.18 9.93
N GLY A 35 -11.89 2.86 9.86
CA GLY A 35 -12.57 2.07 10.90
C GLY A 35 -11.74 1.99 12.17
N THR A 36 -12.32 1.40 13.22
CA THR A 36 -11.58 1.13 14.45
C THR A 36 -10.39 0.21 14.13
N GLN A 37 -9.20 0.54 14.63
CA GLN A 37 -7.94 -0.15 14.29
C GLN A 37 -7.87 -1.61 14.78
N ASP A 38 -8.85 -2.06 15.56
CA ASP A 38 -9.04 -3.45 15.99
C ASP A 38 -9.52 -4.40 14.89
N GLN A 39 -9.98 -3.88 13.73
CA GLN A 39 -10.48 -4.71 12.64
C GLN A 39 -9.55 -4.65 11.42
N PRO A 40 -8.99 -5.79 10.98
CA PRO A 40 -8.17 -5.82 9.78
C PRO A 40 -9.03 -5.62 8.54
N MET A 41 -8.47 -4.94 7.54
CA MET A 41 -9.01 -4.88 6.19
C MET A 41 -9.07 -6.29 5.60
N THR A 42 -10.16 -6.62 4.92
CA THR A 42 -10.25 -7.91 4.22
C THR A 42 -9.41 -7.86 2.95
N SER A 43 -8.89 -9.00 2.50
CA SER A 43 -8.16 -9.08 1.22
C SER A 43 -9.01 -8.59 0.04
N GLN A 44 -10.32 -8.83 0.06
CA GLN A 44 -11.24 -8.34 -0.97
C GLN A 44 -11.33 -6.81 -0.98
N GLN A 45 -11.39 -6.18 0.20
CA GLN A 45 -11.45 -4.74 0.32
C GLN A 45 -10.13 -4.10 -0.14
N PHE A 46 -9.00 -4.69 0.24
CA PHE A 46 -7.68 -4.28 -0.22
C PHE A 46 -7.56 -4.34 -1.75
N LEU A 47 -7.90 -5.49 -2.35
CA LEU A 47 -7.84 -5.69 -3.79
C LEU A 47 -8.73 -4.69 -4.53
N LYS A 48 -9.96 -4.46 -4.03
CA LYS A 48 -10.85 -3.46 -4.61
C LYS A 48 -10.21 -2.07 -4.57
N GLY A 49 -9.78 -1.60 -3.40
CA GLY A 49 -9.13 -0.29 -3.27
C GLY A 49 -7.89 -0.13 -4.16
N PHE A 50 -7.07 -1.19 -4.26
CA PHE A 50 -5.93 -1.22 -5.15
C PHE A 50 -6.31 -1.06 -6.63
N GLN A 51 -7.37 -1.74 -7.09
CA GLN A 51 -7.88 -1.60 -8.45
C GLN A 51 -8.36 -0.18 -8.76
N TRP A 52 -9.05 0.48 -7.81
CA TRP A 52 -9.45 1.88 -7.96
C TRP A 52 -8.24 2.79 -8.09
N ASN A 53 -7.23 2.62 -7.23
CA ASN A 53 -5.99 3.41 -7.32
C ASN A 53 -5.28 3.24 -8.67
N LEU A 54 -5.27 2.04 -9.26
CA LEU A 54 -4.69 1.80 -10.59
C LEU A 54 -5.47 2.54 -11.68
N ILE A 55 -6.80 2.50 -11.63
CA ILE A 55 -7.66 3.22 -12.57
C ILE A 55 -7.40 4.73 -12.46
N ASP A 56 -7.25 5.27 -11.24
CA ASP A 56 -7.00 6.70 -11.00
C ASP A 56 -5.67 7.18 -11.59
N VAL A 57 -4.68 6.29 -11.75
CA VAL A 57 -3.40 6.58 -12.41
C VAL A 57 -3.33 6.08 -13.86
N ASP A 58 -4.48 5.78 -14.47
CA ASP A 58 -4.62 5.31 -15.86
C ASP A 58 -3.87 4.00 -16.17
N VAL A 59 -3.85 3.07 -15.20
CA VAL A 59 -3.28 1.73 -15.33
C VAL A 59 -4.39 0.69 -15.33
N ASP A 60 -4.38 -0.22 -16.31
CA ASP A 60 -5.33 -1.34 -16.37
C ASP A 60 -5.19 -2.25 -15.14
N PRO A 61 -6.25 -2.41 -14.32
CA PRO A 61 -6.21 -3.26 -13.13
C PRO A 61 -6.37 -4.76 -13.42
N THR A 62 -6.83 -5.14 -14.62
CA THR A 62 -7.09 -6.53 -15.04
C THR A 62 -5.95 -7.52 -14.75
N PRO A 63 -4.67 -7.20 -15.06
CA PRO A 63 -3.56 -8.12 -14.80
C PRO A 63 -3.25 -8.34 -13.31
N TYR A 64 -3.76 -7.50 -12.40
CA TYR A 64 -3.45 -7.54 -10.97
C TYR A 64 -4.52 -8.25 -10.12
N GLY A 65 -5.59 -8.79 -10.74
CA GLY A 65 -6.75 -9.35 -10.03
C GLY A 65 -6.66 -10.82 -9.61
N THR A 66 -5.70 -11.60 -10.12
CA THR A 66 -5.68 -13.07 -9.97
C THR A 66 -4.34 -13.65 -9.54
N HIS A 67 -3.25 -12.89 -9.65
CA HIS A 67 -1.93 -13.35 -9.28
C HIS A 67 -1.40 -12.59 -8.07
N SER A 68 -0.99 -13.35 -7.07
CA SER A 68 -0.24 -12.92 -5.90
C SER A 68 0.77 -11.84 -6.27
N PHE A 69 0.78 -10.73 -5.52
CA PHE A 69 1.70 -9.61 -5.65
C PHE A 69 3.16 -10.04 -5.45
N HIS A 70 3.76 -10.75 -6.40
CA HIS A 70 5.14 -11.24 -6.24
C HIS A 70 6.20 -10.21 -6.63
N CYS A 71 5.84 -9.17 -7.40
CA CYS A 71 6.83 -8.29 -8.03
C CYS A 71 6.35 -6.82 -8.15
N GLY A 72 5.60 -6.30 -7.17
CA GLY A 72 5.08 -4.92 -7.22
C GLY A 72 5.97 -3.90 -6.49
N GLY A 73 6.21 -2.74 -7.09
CA GLY A 73 6.76 -1.56 -6.43
C GLY A 73 8.20 -1.72 -5.90
N CYS A 74 8.46 -1.28 -4.66
CA CYS A 74 9.79 -1.32 -4.05
C CYS A 74 10.29 -2.74 -3.78
N GLN A 75 9.39 -3.73 -3.71
CA GLN A 75 9.79 -5.13 -3.57
C GLN A 75 10.66 -5.54 -4.76
N TRP A 76 10.23 -5.26 -6.00
CA TRP A 76 11.01 -5.55 -7.21
C TRP A 76 12.37 -4.83 -7.22
N LEU A 77 12.43 -3.59 -6.75
CA LEU A 77 13.69 -2.84 -6.62
C LEU A 77 14.66 -3.54 -5.64
N VAL A 78 14.16 -4.12 -4.56
CA VAL A 78 14.97 -4.84 -3.56
C VAL A 78 15.31 -6.25 -4.02
N THR A 79 14.35 -7.01 -4.54
CA THR A 79 14.52 -8.44 -4.84
C THR A 79 15.23 -8.68 -6.16
N ASP A 80 14.85 -7.95 -7.20
CA ASP A 80 15.33 -8.18 -8.56
C ASP A 80 16.50 -7.26 -8.90
N LEU A 81 16.41 -5.98 -8.53
CA LEU A 81 17.50 -5.03 -8.76
C LEU A 81 18.52 -4.94 -7.62
N GLN A 82 18.26 -5.58 -6.47
CA GLN A 82 19.14 -5.55 -5.28
C GLN A 82 19.49 -4.14 -4.81
N TRP A 83 18.57 -3.19 -4.97
CA TRP A 83 18.77 -1.84 -4.47
C TRP A 83 18.63 -1.81 -2.95
N SER A 84 19.55 -1.10 -2.29
CA SER A 84 19.42 -0.82 -0.87
C SER A 84 18.24 0.13 -0.61
N PHE A 85 17.63 0.06 0.56
CA PHE A 85 16.59 1.01 0.96
C PHE A 85 17.06 2.47 0.88
N ILE A 86 18.34 2.72 1.18
CA ILE A 86 18.94 4.05 1.01
C ILE A 86 18.80 4.53 -0.43
N ARG A 87 19.12 3.67 -1.40
CA ARG A 87 19.01 3.99 -2.84
C ARG A 87 17.57 4.15 -3.29
N ILE A 88 16.65 3.37 -2.75
CA ILE A 88 15.21 3.47 -3.04
C ILE A 88 14.62 4.78 -2.48
N CYS A 89 15.11 5.22 -1.32
CA CYS A 89 14.65 6.43 -0.64
C CYS A 89 15.32 7.74 -1.10
N GLN A 90 16.32 7.68 -1.99
CA GLN A 90 16.96 8.85 -2.63
C GLN A 90 16.13 9.36 -3.84
#